data_AF-A0A9X0W4Y1-F1
#
_entry.id   AF-A0A9X0W4Y1-F1
#
_cell.length_a   1.000
_cell.length_b   1.000
_cell.length_c   1.000
_cell.angle_alpha   90.00
_cell.angle_beta   90.00
_cell.angle_gamma   90.00
#
_symmetry.space_group_name_H-M   'P 1'
#
loop_
_entity.id
_entity.type
_entity.pdbx_description
1 polymer ?
#
loop_
_entity_poly.entity_id
_entity_poly.type
_entity_poly.pdbx_seq_one_letter_code
_entity_poly.pdbx_strand_id
1 'polypeptide(L)' 'MAPPIQLLDRQHRRDSFDCGHPSLNDFLQRQAGQQHRRGFGKTYVALADDGLSVIGFVT' A
#
# COMPACT_ATOMS: atom_id res chain seq x y z
N MET A 1 16.14 3.24 -11.11
CA MET A 1 15.89 1.81 -10.82
C MET A 1 14.39 1.65 -10.67
N ALA A 2 13.79 0.52 -11.07
CA ALA A 2 12.35 0.32 -10.88
C ALA A 2 12.04 0.07 -9.39
N PRO A 3 10.94 0.61 -8.84
CA PRO A 3 10.60 0.41 -7.44
C PRO A 3 10.24 -1.06 -7.18
N PRO A 4 10.66 -1.66 -6.06
CA PRO A 4 10.27 -3.02 -5.72
C PRO A 4 8.76 -3.09 -5.47
N ILE A 5 8.14 -4.14 -5.99
CA ILE A 5 6.72 -4.43 -5.79
C ILE A 5 6.59 -5.59 -4.82
N GLN A 6 5.81 -5.39 -3.75
CA GLN A 6 5.61 -6.38 -2.71
C GLN A 6 4.14 -6.52 -2.32
N LEU A 7 3.78 -7.65 -1.73
CA LEU A 7 2.47 -7.82 -1.10
C LEU A 7 2.37 -6.91 0.12
N LEU A 8 1.23 -6.23 0.30
CA LEU A 8 1.02 -5.34 1.43
C LEU A 8 1.17 -6.09 2.76
N ASP A 9 2.16 -5.68 3.55
CA ASP A 9 2.41 -6.15 4.90
C ASP A 9 2.41 -4.99 5.91
N ARG A 10 2.37 -5.32 7.20
CA ARG A 10 2.29 -4.41 8.34
C ARG A 10 3.51 -3.49 8.47
N GLN A 11 4.66 -3.88 7.93
CA GLN A 11 5.89 -3.07 7.94
C GLN A 11 5.85 -1.87 7.00
N HIS A 12 4.97 -1.88 5.99
CA HIS A 12 4.89 -0.81 5.01
C HIS A 12 4.24 0.45 5.59
N ARG A 13 4.93 1.58 5.40
CA ARG A 13 4.49 2.91 5.81
C ARG A 13 3.56 3.49 4.75
N ARG A 14 2.28 3.50 5.08
CA ARG A 14 1.18 3.96 4.20
C ARG A 14 0.44 5.18 4.73
N ASP A 15 0.73 5.59 5.97
CA ASP A 15 0.06 6.73 6.61
C ASP A 15 0.40 8.06 5.94
N SER A 16 1.57 8.14 5.30
CA SER A 16 2.04 9.29 4.52
C SER A 16 1.73 9.18 3.03
N PHE A 17 1.01 8.14 2.58
CA PHE A 17 0.68 7.97 1.17
C PHE A 17 -0.41 8.96 0.74
N ASP A 18 -0.16 9.67 -0.35
CA ASP A 18 -1.12 10.59 -0.96
C ASP A 18 -1.00 10.54 -2.50
N CYS A 19 -2.06 10.08 -3.18
CA CYS A 19 -2.18 10.11 -4.64
C CYS A 19 -3.10 11.21 -5.18
N GLY A 20 -3.50 12.18 -4.34
CA GLY A 20 -4.44 13.24 -4.69
C GLY A 20 -5.91 12.82 -4.68
N HIS A 21 -6.21 11.55 -4.37
CA HIS A 21 -7.57 11.03 -4.22
C HIS A 21 -7.81 10.57 -2.76
N PRO A 22 -8.46 11.39 -1.93
CA PRO A 22 -8.65 11.09 -0.50
C PRO A 22 -9.30 9.74 -0.23
N SER A 23 -10.25 9.31 -1.06
CA SER A 23 -10.91 8.00 -0.93
C SER A 23 -9.95 6.82 -1.13
N LEU A 24 -8.98 6.95 -2.05
CA LEU A 24 -7.95 5.94 -2.29
C LEU A 24 -6.91 5.92 -1.18
N ASN A 25 -6.54 7.10 -0.68
CA ASN A 25 -5.63 7.22 0.47
C ASN A 25 -6.25 6.54 1.71
N ASP A 26 -7.51 6.85 2.02
CA ASP A 26 -8.25 6.24 3.14
C ASP A 26 -8.39 4.72 2.98
N PHE A 27 -8.65 4.25 1.76
CA PHE A 27 -8.70 2.82 1.46
C PHE A 27 -7.37 2.14 1.81
N LEU A 28 -6.24 2.67 1.32
CA LEU A 28 -4.93 2.08 1.57
C LEU A 28 -4.58 2.09 3.07
N GLN A 29 -4.78 3.23 3.73
CA GLN A 29 -4.43 3.45 5.13
C GLN A 29 -5.24 2.56 6.08
N ARG A 30 -6.55 2.44 5.86
CA ARG A 30 -7.49 1.84 6.83
C ARG A 30 -8.00 0.46 6.43
N GLN A 31 -8.21 0.21 5.13
CA GLN A 31 -8.98 -0.93 4.64
C GLN A 31 -8.12 -2.01 3.99
N ALA A 32 -7.14 -1.64 3.15
CA ALA A 32 -6.35 -2.57 2.35
C ALA A 32 -5.65 -3.66 3.20
N GLY A 33 -5.16 -3.29 4.39
CA GLY A 33 -4.55 -4.26 5.30
C GLY A 33 -5.55 -5.27 5.88
N GLN A 34 -6.81 -4.88 6.05
CA GLN A 34 -7.86 -5.79 6.51
C GLN A 34 -8.33 -6.71 5.38
N GLN A 35 -8.50 -6.16 4.18
CA GLN A 35 -8.87 -6.89 2.96
C GLN A 35 -7.86 -7.99 2.66
N HIS A 36 -6.56 -7.66 2.69
CA HIS A 36 -5.47 -8.61 2.50
C HIS A 36 -5.55 -9.76 3.53
N ARG A 37 -5.69 -9.43 4.83
CA ARG A 37 -5.74 -10.44 5.90
C ARG A 37 -6.95 -11.36 5.82
N ARG A 38 -8.08 -10.85 5.32
CA ARG A 38 -9.34 -11.61 5.20
C ARG A 38 -9.42 -12.42 3.89
N GLY A 39 -8.44 -12.31 3.00
CA GLY A 39 -8.41 -13.05 1.75
C GLY A 39 -9.41 -12.57 0.69
N PHE A 40 -10.00 -11.37 0.86
CA PHE A 40 -10.93 -10.81 -0.12
C PHE A 40 -10.24 -10.28 -1.38
N GLY A 41 -8.95 -9.96 -1.30
CA GLY A 41 -8.15 -9.47 -2.42
C GLY A 41 -6.67 -9.35 -2.04
N LYS A 42 -5.80 -9.30 -3.06
CA LYS A 42 -4.35 -9.11 -2.88
C LYS A 42 -3.98 -7.69 -3.22
N THR A 43 -3.64 -6.89 -2.20
CA THR A 43 -3.05 -5.57 -2.43
C THR A 43 -1.53 -5.69 -2.60
N TYR A 44 -1.03 -5.20 -3.73
CA TYR A 44 0.39 -5.03 -4.01
C TYR A 44 0.77 -3.55 -3.85
N VAL A 45 1.97 -3.29 -3.33
CA VAL A 45 2.51 -1.96 -3.13
C VAL A 45 3.84 -1.80 -3.84
N ALA A 46 4.05 -0.63 -4.42
CA ALA A 46 5.36 -0.17 -4.86
C ALA A 46 6.01 0.60 -3.71
N LEU A 47 7.28 0.32 -3.45
CA LEU A 47 8.03 0.91 -2.33
C LEU A 47 9.09 1.90 -2.83
N ALA A 48 9.38 2.90 -2.01
CA ALA A 48 10.52 3.79 -2.20
C ALA A 48 11.85 3.05 -1.95
N ASP A 49 12.96 3.76 -2.15
CA ASP A 49 14.31 3.22 -1.96
C ASP A 49 14.59 2.76 -0.51
N ASP A 50 13.81 3.26 0.47
CA ASP A 50 13.90 2.83 1.87
C ASP A 50 13.27 1.44 2.12
N GLY A 51 12.59 0.86 1.12
CA GLY A 51 11.92 -0.43 1.19
C GLY A 51 10.73 -0.48 2.15
N LEU A 52 10.26 0.67 2.66
CA LEU A 52 9.20 0.74 3.66
C LEU A 52 8.08 1.69 3.23
N SER A 53 8.43 2.81 2.62
CA SER A 53 7.48 3.86 2.25
C SER A 53 6.71 3.47 0.99
N VAL A 54 5.39 3.45 1.07
CA VAL A 54 4.53 3.14 -0.07
C VAL A 54 4.44 4.35 -0.99
N ILE A 55 4.74 4.15 -2.28
CA ILE A 55 4.65 5.17 -3.33
C ILE A 55 3.57 4.86 -4.38
N GLY A 56 2.94 3.68 -4.28
CA GLY A 56 1.84 3.27 -5.14
C GLY A 56 1.23 1.96 -4.68
N PHE A 57 0.00 1.67 -5.10
CA PHE A 57 -0.64 0.39 -4.82
C PHE A 57 -1.60 -0.04 -5.93
N VAL A 58 -1.87 -1.33 -5.99
CA VAL A 58 -2.92 -1.95 -6.83
C VAL A 58 -3.58 -3.07 -6.02
N THR A 59 -4.89 -3.25 -6.16
CA THR A 59 -5.65 -4.27 -5.42
C THR A 59 -6.53 -5.12 -6.32
#